data_AF-A0A2H3CNW8-F1
#
_entry.id   AF-A0A2H3CNW8-F1
#
_cell.length_a   1.000
_cell.length_b   1.000
_cell.length_c   1.000
_cell.angle_alpha   90.00
_cell.angle_beta   90.00
_cell.angle_gamma   90.00
#
_symmetry.space_group_name_H-M   'P 1'
#
loop_
_entity.id
_entity.type
_entity.pdbx_description
1 polymer ?
#
loop_
_entity_poly.entity_id
_entity_poly.type
_entity_poly.pdbx_seq_one_letter_code
_entity_poly.pdbx_strand_id
1 'polypeptide(L)'
;IAASPNSFITAIPFGARPKFYAENPRANLLLAEFLKGFDFSDKGTVTAFYPVESKEEKKGRSREDGHSRKSAFNKPWPLVITGISDNFMKFLLWQQCFAIPSRVVWNFVSFNPKALPWVIAAFQGNIVRDNAPLIAEALACLKSAAWCDIPLQNLVKRITQAQGNFGNLVELTVRMTQSWHLLYIETKNLNNNKGLVFMLMGKPITDNLNFHQALTAHIQRLRVCLLNMDKIIGCDWCKNQNHPSHACPFPGVDSAWYGLT
;
A
#
# COMPACT_ATOMS: atom_id res chain seq x y z
N ILE A 1 3.59 18.07 7.47
CA ILE A 1 3.94 16.64 7.35
C ILE A 1 5.31 16.47 6.69
N ALA A 2 5.50 16.86 5.42
CA ALA A 2 6.77 16.63 4.70
C ALA A 2 8.03 17.21 5.39
N ALA A 3 7.93 18.37 6.06
CA ALA A 3 9.06 19.01 6.75
C ALA A 3 9.45 18.33 8.07
N SER A 4 8.54 17.55 8.69
CA SER A 4 8.77 16.92 10.00
C SER A 4 7.92 15.65 10.11
N PRO A 5 8.20 14.62 9.29
CA PRO A 5 7.36 13.41 9.23
C PRO A 5 7.22 12.72 10.59
N ASN A 6 8.26 12.80 11.43
CA ASN A 6 8.33 12.14 12.73
C ASN A 6 7.43 12.78 13.80
N SER A 7 6.87 13.97 13.56
CA SER A 7 5.89 14.59 14.47
C SER A 7 4.44 14.19 14.16
N PHE A 8 4.26 13.24 13.25
CA PHE A 8 2.96 12.72 12.83
C PHE A 8 2.91 11.21 12.97
N ILE A 9 1.78 10.72 13.45
CA ILE A 9 1.39 9.32 13.35
C ILE A 9 0.05 9.22 12.66
N THR A 10 -0.24 8.04 12.15
CA THR A 10 -1.46 7.75 11.42
C THR A 10 -2.29 6.73 12.18
N ALA A 11 -3.58 6.99 12.34
CA ALA A 11 -4.54 6.04 12.88
C ALA A 11 -5.45 5.52 11.76
N ILE A 12 -5.44 4.21 11.59
CA ILE A 12 -6.24 3.50 10.60
C ILE A 12 -7.36 2.79 11.37
N PRO A 13 -8.64 3.06 11.06
CA PRO A 13 -9.73 2.29 11.64
C PRO A 13 -9.74 0.91 10.96
N PHE A 14 -9.19 -0.10 11.62
CA PHE A 14 -9.17 -1.47 11.10
C PHE A 14 -10.56 -2.05 10.99
N GLY A 15 -10.77 -2.85 9.93
CA GLY A 15 -12.07 -3.43 9.55
C GLY A 15 -13.15 -2.41 9.19
N ALA A 16 -12.83 -1.11 9.20
CA ALA A 16 -13.73 -0.09 8.70
C ALA A 16 -13.95 -0.31 7.21
N ARG A 17 -15.20 -0.61 6.84
CA ARG A 17 -15.64 -0.60 5.45
C ARG A 17 -15.82 0.86 5.00
N PRO A 18 -16.02 1.14 3.69
CA PRO A 18 -16.40 2.48 3.24
C PRO A 18 -17.58 3.09 4.01
N LYS A 19 -18.47 2.24 4.56
CA LYS A 19 -19.60 2.63 5.41
C LYS A 19 -19.19 3.28 6.74
N PHE A 20 -18.03 2.94 7.31
CA PHE A 20 -17.60 3.44 8.61
C PHE A 20 -17.60 4.96 8.69
N TYR A 21 -17.04 5.66 7.69
CA TYR A 21 -17.02 7.12 7.68
C TYR A 21 -18.36 7.75 7.30
N ALA A 22 -19.28 6.99 6.70
CA ALA A 22 -20.65 7.44 6.51
C ALA A 22 -21.41 7.42 7.86
N GLU A 23 -21.17 6.38 8.67
CA GLU A 23 -21.74 6.23 10.02
C GLU A 23 -21.02 7.12 11.05
N ASN A 24 -19.73 7.40 10.84
CA ASN A 24 -18.87 8.18 11.73
C ASN A 24 -18.24 9.37 10.99
N PRO A 25 -19.03 10.37 10.53
CA PRO A 25 -18.50 11.51 9.78
C PRO A 25 -17.48 12.32 10.60
N ARG A 26 -17.59 12.28 11.94
CA ARG A 26 -16.69 12.92 12.89
C ARG A 26 -15.70 11.95 13.56
N ALA A 27 -15.27 10.90 12.85
CA ALA A 27 -14.31 9.93 13.37
C ALA A 27 -12.98 10.54 13.86
N ASN A 28 -12.59 11.70 13.35
CA ASN A 28 -11.46 12.46 13.88
C ASN A 28 -11.70 12.94 15.33
N LEU A 29 -12.93 13.34 15.68
CA LEU A 29 -13.29 13.67 17.06
C LEU A 29 -13.35 12.42 17.93
N LEU A 30 -13.92 11.32 17.41
CA LEU A 30 -13.93 10.03 18.12
C LEU A 30 -12.52 9.56 18.48
N LEU A 31 -11.57 9.68 17.55
CA LEU A 31 -10.16 9.39 17.79
C LEU A 31 -9.54 10.35 18.80
N ALA A 32 -9.83 11.65 18.71
CA ALA A 32 -9.32 12.63 19.67
C ALA A 32 -9.85 12.38 21.10
N GLU A 33 -11.14 12.05 21.25
CA GLU A 33 -11.75 11.66 22.53
C GLU A 33 -11.09 10.39 23.09
N PHE A 34 -10.88 9.38 22.25
CA PHE A 34 -10.17 8.16 22.62
C PHE A 34 -8.76 8.46 23.16
N LEU A 35 -7.98 9.27 22.43
CA LEU A 35 -6.62 9.63 22.86
C LEU A 35 -6.60 10.48 24.14
N LYS A 36 -7.60 11.36 24.32
CA LYS A 36 -7.78 12.13 25.56
C LYS A 36 -8.11 11.24 26.75
N GLY A 37 -8.79 10.12 26.54
CA GLY A 37 -9.19 9.18 27.61
C GLY A 37 -8.06 8.37 28.25
N PHE A 38 -6.87 8.30 27.65
CA PHE A 38 -5.73 7.60 28.28
C PHE A 38 -5.32 8.22 29.62
N ASP A 39 -4.86 7.44 30.57
CA ASP A 39 -4.12 7.99 31.70
C ASP A 39 -2.62 7.94 31.36
N PHE A 40 -2.10 9.05 30.82
CA PHE A 40 -0.71 9.17 30.40
C PHE A 40 -0.23 10.58 30.74
N SER A 41 0.86 10.67 31.51
CA SER A 41 1.30 11.90 32.17
C SER A 41 1.71 13.02 31.21
N ASP A 42 2.28 12.68 30.07
CA ASP A 42 2.65 13.61 29.01
C ASP A 42 2.16 13.11 27.65
N LYS A 43 1.03 13.63 27.19
CA LYS A 43 0.48 13.31 25.86
C LYS A 43 0.77 14.36 24.80
N GLY A 44 1.16 15.56 25.21
CA GLY A 44 1.12 16.76 24.35
C GLY A 44 -0.31 17.25 24.02
N THR A 45 -0.40 18.22 23.10
CA THR A 45 -1.65 18.82 22.59
C THR A 45 -2.21 18.02 21.41
N VAL A 46 -2.57 16.76 21.67
CA VAL A 46 -3.02 15.79 20.66
C VAL A 46 -4.16 16.34 19.80
N THR A 47 -3.96 16.35 18.49
CA THR A 47 -4.95 16.76 17.49
C THR A 47 -5.06 15.70 16.40
N ALA A 48 -6.28 15.34 16.01
CA ALA A 48 -6.56 14.39 14.93
C ALA A 48 -7.37 15.04 13.79
N PHE A 49 -6.98 14.80 12.55
CA PHE A 49 -7.62 15.38 11.37
C PHE A 49 -7.59 14.45 10.15
N TYR A 50 -8.48 14.73 9.19
CA TYR A 50 -8.48 14.03 7.90
C TYR A 50 -7.39 14.60 7.00
N PRO A 51 -6.64 13.75 6.26
CA PRO A 51 -5.76 14.23 5.21
C PRO A 51 -6.60 14.96 4.16
N VAL A 52 -6.15 16.15 3.76
CA VAL A 52 -6.80 16.95 2.73
C VAL A 52 -6.30 16.46 1.38
N GLU A 53 -7.21 16.05 0.49
CA GLU A 53 -6.86 15.75 -0.90
C GLU A 53 -6.24 16.99 -1.57
N SER A 54 -5.11 16.80 -2.26
CA SER A 54 -4.47 17.90 -2.97
C SER A 54 -5.42 18.44 -4.05
N LYS A 55 -5.58 19.77 -4.12
CA LYS A 55 -6.46 20.42 -5.09
C LYS A 55 -6.01 20.23 -6.55
N GLU A 56 -4.80 19.74 -6.78
CA GLU A 56 -4.22 19.52 -8.11
C GLU A 56 -4.95 18.41 -8.90
N GLU A 57 -5.51 17.40 -8.23
CA GLU A 57 -6.28 16.34 -8.90
C GLU A 57 -7.62 16.84 -9.47
N LYS A 58 -8.11 18.02 -9.04
CA LYS A 58 -9.41 18.57 -9.45
C LYS A 58 -9.35 19.40 -10.74
N LYS A 59 -8.18 19.82 -11.21
CA LYS A 59 -8.07 20.82 -12.28
C LYS A 59 -8.03 20.28 -13.72
N GLY A 60 -8.08 18.97 -13.93
CA GLY A 60 -7.75 18.41 -15.26
C GLY A 60 -8.78 17.52 -15.95
N ARG A 61 -10.00 17.29 -15.43
CA ARG A 61 -10.82 16.19 -15.97
C ARG A 61 -12.29 16.56 -16.17
N SER A 62 -12.68 16.56 -17.45
CA SER A 62 -14.04 16.69 -17.98
C SER A 62 -15.02 15.75 -17.26
N ARG A 63 -16.28 16.23 -17.14
CA ARG A 63 -17.41 15.60 -16.45
C ARG A 63 -18.00 14.36 -17.15
N GLU A 64 -17.44 13.90 -18.26
CA GLU A 64 -18.11 12.97 -19.18
C GLU A 64 -17.85 11.47 -18.95
N ASP A 65 -16.83 11.07 -18.18
CA ASP A 65 -16.63 9.65 -17.87
C ASP A 65 -17.43 9.23 -16.62
N GLY A 66 -18.70 8.87 -16.83
CA GLY A 66 -19.63 8.31 -15.84
C GLY A 66 -19.24 6.95 -15.24
N HIS A 67 -18.01 6.49 -15.41
CA HIS A 67 -17.48 5.36 -14.66
C HIS A 67 -16.92 5.85 -13.34
N SER A 68 -17.65 5.55 -12.26
CA SER A 68 -17.20 5.55 -10.87
C SER A 68 -15.73 5.10 -10.79
N ARG A 69 -14.81 6.07 -10.80
CA ARG A 69 -13.43 5.84 -10.43
C ARG A 69 -13.46 5.51 -8.95
N LYS A 70 -13.55 4.22 -8.64
CA LYS A 70 -13.04 3.71 -7.37
C LYS A 70 -11.56 4.10 -7.37
N SER A 71 -11.24 5.21 -6.69
CA SER A 71 -9.87 5.52 -6.29
C SER A 71 -9.26 4.22 -5.76
N ALA A 72 -8.00 3.94 -6.10
CA ALA A 72 -7.30 2.76 -5.60
C ALA A 72 -7.34 2.68 -4.06
N PHE A 73 -7.66 3.80 -3.40
CA PHE A 73 -8.05 3.86 -2.00
C PHE A 73 -9.38 4.61 -1.86
N ASN A 74 -10.51 3.90 -2.05
CA ASN A 74 -11.78 4.37 -1.50
C ASN A 74 -11.66 4.43 0.03
N LYS A 75 -12.38 5.39 0.65
CA LYS A 75 -12.61 5.47 2.10
C LYS A 75 -12.71 4.05 2.70
N PRO A 76 -12.00 3.73 3.79
CA PRO A 76 -11.49 4.65 4.80
C PRO A 76 -10.10 5.26 4.51
N TRP A 77 -9.98 6.59 4.71
CA TRP A 77 -8.71 7.31 4.74
C TRP A 77 -8.03 7.16 6.10
N PRO A 78 -6.70 7.05 6.17
CA PRO A 78 -5.98 7.23 7.44
C PRO A 78 -6.32 8.57 8.10
N LEU A 79 -6.51 8.60 9.43
CA LEU A 79 -6.54 9.85 10.21
C LEU A 79 -5.12 10.23 10.62
N VAL A 80 -4.76 11.50 10.52
CA VAL A 80 -3.45 12.00 10.90
C VAL A 80 -3.52 12.61 12.29
N ILE A 81 -2.55 12.28 13.14
CA ILE A 81 -2.41 12.78 14.50
C ILE A 81 -1.14 13.63 14.59
N THR A 82 -1.23 14.75 15.30
CA THR A 82 -0.12 15.67 15.58
C THR A 82 -0.20 16.24 16.99
N GLY A 83 0.81 17.01 17.40
CA GLY A 83 0.91 17.60 18.74
C GLY A 83 1.10 16.56 19.85
N ILE A 84 1.50 15.34 19.49
CA ILE A 84 1.74 14.24 20.41
C ILE A 84 3.16 14.32 20.98
N SER A 85 3.34 14.00 22.26
CA SER A 85 4.66 13.86 22.87
C SER A 85 5.38 12.62 22.32
N ASP A 86 6.72 12.63 22.34
CA ASP A 86 7.52 11.49 21.86
C ASP A 86 7.25 10.21 22.66
N ASN A 87 7.03 10.32 23.97
CA ASN A 87 6.76 9.18 24.84
C ASN A 87 5.39 8.57 24.55
N PHE A 88 4.36 9.40 24.39
CA PHE A 88 3.03 8.90 24.07
C PHE A 88 2.97 8.34 22.65
N MET A 89 3.69 8.95 21.71
CA MET A 89 3.86 8.41 20.36
C MET A 89 4.50 7.01 20.38
N LYS A 90 5.61 6.84 21.11
CA LYS A 90 6.27 5.53 21.26
C LYS A 90 5.33 4.50 21.87
N PHE A 91 4.55 4.87 22.89
CA PHE A 91 3.56 4.00 23.50
C PHE A 91 2.48 3.55 22.49
N LEU A 92 1.88 4.49 21.74
CA LEU A 92 0.86 4.17 20.75
C LEU A 92 1.41 3.27 19.63
N LEU A 93 2.63 3.52 19.18
CA LEU A 93 3.29 2.72 18.14
C LEU A 93 3.72 1.34 18.66
N TRP A 94 4.12 1.24 19.92
CA TRP A 94 4.47 -0.03 20.56
C TRP A 94 3.26 -0.94 20.70
N GLN A 95 2.15 -0.42 21.23
CA GLN A 95 0.91 -1.19 21.37
C GLN A 95 0.26 -1.45 20.00
N GLN A 96 0.43 -0.50 19.07
CA GLN A 96 0.00 -0.52 17.67
C GLN A 96 -1.53 -0.59 17.47
N CYS A 97 -2.25 -1.51 18.12
CA CYS A 97 -3.68 -1.72 17.96
C CYS A 97 -4.44 -1.50 19.26
N PHE A 98 -5.52 -0.72 19.21
CA PHE A 98 -6.43 -0.49 20.33
C PHE A 98 -7.87 -0.75 19.92
N ALA A 99 -8.48 -1.76 20.52
CA ALA A 99 -9.89 -2.06 20.32
C ALA A 99 -10.75 -1.21 21.25
N ILE A 100 -11.68 -0.43 20.68
CA ILE A 100 -12.77 0.20 21.41
C ILE A 100 -14.00 -0.70 21.20
N PRO A 101 -14.43 -1.45 22.23
CA PRO A 101 -15.54 -2.38 22.11
C PRO A 101 -16.74 -1.74 21.43
N SER A 102 -17.37 -2.45 20.50
CA SER A 102 -18.56 -2.03 19.73
C SER A 102 -18.43 -0.74 18.88
N ARG A 103 -17.22 -0.16 18.74
CA ARG A 103 -17.04 1.10 17.99
C ARG A 103 -16.03 0.98 16.84
N VAL A 104 -14.76 0.73 17.15
CA VAL A 104 -13.67 0.78 16.17
C VAL A 104 -12.41 0.17 16.75
N VAL A 105 -11.55 -0.39 15.90
CA VAL A 105 -10.17 -0.71 16.28
C VAL A 105 -9.23 0.27 15.61
N TRP A 106 -8.47 1.03 16.39
CA TRP A 106 -7.46 1.95 15.88
C TRP A 106 -6.12 1.27 15.77
N ASN A 107 -5.57 1.20 14.56
CA ASN A 107 -4.20 0.79 14.31
C ASN A 107 -3.32 2.01 14.03
N PHE A 108 -2.35 2.24 14.89
CA PHE A 108 -1.40 3.34 14.82
C PHE A 108 -0.15 2.92 14.05
N VAL A 109 0.22 3.71 13.04
CA VAL A 109 1.41 3.49 12.24
C VAL A 109 2.22 4.77 12.13
N SER A 110 3.53 4.65 12.11
CA SER A 110 4.42 5.78 11.88
C SER A 110 4.28 6.30 10.45
N PHE A 111 4.42 7.61 10.28
CA PHE A 111 4.46 8.18 8.96
C PHE A 111 5.84 8.00 8.34
N ASN A 112 5.93 7.19 7.28
CA ASN A 112 7.16 7.04 6.52
C ASN A 112 7.03 7.74 5.14
N PRO A 113 7.57 8.96 4.97
CA PRO A 113 7.48 9.68 3.69
C PRO A 113 8.26 9.01 2.55
N LYS A 114 9.16 8.08 2.89
CA LYS A 114 9.98 7.33 1.95
C LYS A 114 9.42 5.94 1.68
N ALA A 115 8.29 5.56 2.29
CA ALA A 115 7.66 4.29 2.00
C ALA A 115 7.18 4.28 0.56
N LEU A 116 7.67 3.31 -0.21
CA LEU A 116 7.27 3.07 -1.58
C LEU A 116 6.65 1.67 -1.68
N PRO A 117 5.64 1.49 -2.55
CA PRO A 117 4.96 0.20 -2.67
C PRO A 117 5.95 -0.87 -3.18
N TRP A 118 5.85 -2.05 -2.59
CA TRP A 118 6.61 -3.22 -3.03
C TRP A 118 5.92 -3.93 -4.19
N VAL A 119 4.62 -3.73 -4.37
CA VAL A 119 3.87 -4.28 -5.50
C VAL A 119 4.21 -3.49 -6.76
N ILE A 120 4.70 -4.21 -7.76
CA ILE A 120 5.11 -3.65 -9.05
C ILE A 120 3.98 -3.84 -10.07
N ALA A 121 3.45 -5.05 -10.19
CA ALA A 121 2.46 -5.39 -11.21
C ALA A 121 1.57 -6.55 -10.77
N ALA A 122 0.37 -6.62 -11.36
CA ALA A 122 -0.54 -7.75 -11.27
C ALA A 122 -0.79 -8.29 -12.67
N PHE A 123 -0.79 -9.62 -12.81
CA PHE A 123 -0.96 -10.32 -14.07
C PHE A 123 -2.11 -11.33 -13.98
N GLN A 124 -2.96 -11.35 -15.00
CA GLN A 124 -4.02 -12.33 -15.21
C GLN A 124 -3.81 -13.09 -16.51
N GLY A 125 -4.41 -14.28 -16.60
CA GLY A 125 -4.42 -15.07 -17.83
C GLY A 125 -4.63 -16.55 -17.57
N ASN A 126 -4.83 -17.32 -18.64
CA ASN A 126 -5.11 -18.76 -18.58
C ASN A 126 -3.98 -19.59 -17.96
N ILE A 127 -2.77 -19.01 -17.92
CA ILE A 127 -1.57 -19.63 -17.36
C ILE A 127 -1.42 -19.39 -15.85
N VAL A 128 -2.19 -18.48 -15.24
CA VAL A 128 -2.08 -18.17 -13.81
C VAL A 128 -2.68 -19.29 -12.99
N ARG A 129 -1.84 -20.04 -12.27
CA ARG A 129 -2.21 -21.20 -11.45
C ARG A 129 -1.27 -21.33 -10.25
N ASP A 130 -1.75 -21.94 -9.18
CA ASP A 130 -0.92 -22.28 -8.02
C ASP A 130 0.00 -23.48 -8.35
N ASN A 131 1.11 -23.20 -9.01
CA ASN A 131 2.08 -24.20 -9.42
C ASN A 131 3.49 -23.62 -9.32
N ALA A 132 4.28 -24.10 -8.35
CA ALA A 132 5.60 -23.55 -8.06
C ALA A 132 6.56 -23.55 -9.27
N PRO A 133 6.68 -24.63 -10.07
CA PRO A 133 7.47 -24.60 -11.31
C PRO A 133 7.03 -23.50 -12.29
N LEU A 134 5.73 -23.34 -12.51
CA LEU A 134 5.19 -22.33 -13.43
C LEU A 134 5.41 -20.90 -12.90
N ILE A 135 5.30 -20.69 -11.59
CA ILE A 135 5.60 -19.41 -10.95
C ILE A 135 7.09 -19.07 -11.13
N ALA A 136 7.98 -20.04 -10.92
CA ALA A 136 9.42 -19.86 -11.12
C ALA A 136 9.76 -19.56 -12.59
N GLU A 137 9.13 -20.26 -13.53
CA GLU A 137 9.29 -20.02 -14.96
C GLU A 137 8.80 -18.62 -15.36
N ALA A 138 7.60 -18.22 -14.93
CA ALA A 138 7.06 -16.89 -15.18
C ALA A 138 7.96 -15.79 -14.60
N LEU A 139 8.50 -15.99 -13.39
CA LEU A 139 9.45 -15.05 -12.78
C LEU A 139 10.75 -14.98 -13.58
N ALA A 140 11.28 -16.11 -14.04
CA ALA A 140 12.48 -16.14 -14.87
C ALA A 140 12.27 -15.41 -16.20
N CYS A 141 11.11 -15.58 -16.84
CA CYS A 141 10.73 -14.82 -18.05
C CYS A 141 10.65 -13.31 -17.78
N LEU A 142 10.03 -12.89 -16.69
CA LEU A 142 9.96 -11.46 -16.30
C LEU A 142 11.35 -10.87 -16.06
N LYS A 143 12.21 -11.60 -15.34
CA LYS A 143 13.59 -11.18 -15.08
C LYS A 143 14.39 -11.08 -16.38
N SER A 144 14.32 -12.09 -17.23
CA SER A 144 14.97 -12.11 -18.54
C SER A 144 14.54 -10.94 -19.42
N ALA A 145 13.23 -10.69 -19.52
CA ALA A 145 12.69 -9.55 -20.27
C ALA A 145 13.21 -8.20 -19.73
N ALA A 146 13.25 -8.04 -18.40
CA ALA A 146 13.80 -6.85 -17.77
C ALA A 146 15.31 -6.71 -18.03
N TRP A 147 16.06 -7.82 -18.03
CA TRP A 147 17.50 -7.84 -18.30
C TRP A 147 17.83 -7.56 -19.76
N CYS A 148 16.92 -7.79 -20.70
CA CYS A 148 17.12 -7.47 -22.11
C CYS A 148 16.63 -6.07 -22.50
N ASP A 149 15.89 -5.38 -21.63
CA ASP A 149 15.29 -4.08 -21.94
C ASP A 149 16.26 -2.90 -21.70
N ILE A 150 16.86 -2.40 -22.79
CA ILE A 150 17.86 -1.31 -22.74
C ILE A 150 17.31 -0.02 -22.10
N PRO A 151 16.08 0.46 -22.40
CA PRO A 151 15.52 1.63 -21.74
C PRO A 151 15.39 1.47 -20.22
N LEU A 152 14.93 0.31 -19.73
CA LEU A 152 14.86 -0.02 -18.32
C LEU A 152 16.24 -0.05 -17.69
N GLN A 153 17.22 -0.71 -18.32
CA GLN A 153 18.59 -0.77 -17.80
C GLN A 153 19.19 0.65 -17.62
N ASN A 154 18.97 1.54 -18.58
CA ASN A 154 19.42 2.92 -18.50
C ASN A 154 18.74 3.69 -17.36
N LEU A 155 17.44 3.46 -17.13
CA LEU A 155 16.72 4.04 -16.00
C LEU A 155 17.27 3.51 -14.67
N VAL A 156 17.47 2.19 -14.55
CA VAL A 156 18.07 1.57 -13.35
C VAL A 156 19.44 2.17 -13.08
N LYS A 157 20.32 2.26 -14.09
CA LYS A 157 21.64 2.86 -13.94
C LYS A 157 21.58 4.30 -13.46
N ARG A 158 20.69 5.12 -14.03
CA ARG A 158 20.50 6.51 -13.61
C ARG A 158 20.10 6.59 -12.13
N ILE A 159 19.18 5.73 -11.71
CA ILE A 159 18.71 5.66 -10.32
C ILE A 159 19.85 5.24 -9.38
N THR A 160 20.57 4.16 -9.70
CA THR A 160 21.63 3.64 -8.82
C THR A 160 22.83 4.56 -8.76
N GLN A 161 23.20 5.21 -9.87
CA GLN A 161 24.28 6.20 -9.91
C GLN A 161 23.96 7.43 -9.05
N ALA A 162 22.71 7.89 -9.05
CA ALA A 162 22.26 8.97 -8.16
C ALA A 162 22.38 8.61 -6.66
N GLN A 163 22.54 7.33 -6.33
CA GLN A 163 22.78 6.83 -4.97
C GLN A 163 24.25 6.46 -4.72
N GLY A 164 25.16 6.77 -5.64
CA GLY A 164 26.59 6.43 -5.53
C GLY A 164 26.94 4.98 -5.89
N ASN A 165 25.99 4.21 -6.44
CA ASN A 165 26.23 2.83 -6.88
C ASN A 165 26.59 2.83 -8.37
N PHE A 166 27.82 2.41 -8.67
CA PHE A 166 28.33 2.27 -10.04
C PHE A 166 28.41 0.80 -10.44
N GLY A 167 28.31 0.54 -11.74
CA GLY A 167 28.34 -0.81 -12.28
C GLY A 167 27.96 -0.83 -13.76
N ASN A 168 28.08 -2.00 -14.38
CA ASN A 168 27.59 -2.20 -15.74
C ASN A 168 26.04 -2.28 -15.75
N LEU A 169 25.43 -1.97 -16.90
CA LEU A 169 23.97 -1.88 -17.05
C LEU A 169 23.25 -3.18 -16.65
N VAL A 170 23.78 -4.32 -17.07
CA VAL A 170 23.17 -5.63 -16.86
C VAL A 170 23.26 -6.03 -15.38
N GLU A 171 24.42 -5.87 -14.75
CA GLU A 171 24.64 -6.20 -13.34
C GLU A 171 23.73 -5.38 -12.42
N LEU A 172 23.59 -4.08 -12.68
CA LEU A 172 22.69 -3.21 -11.90
C LEU A 172 21.22 -3.66 -12.03
N THR A 173 20.84 -4.11 -13.23
CA THR A 173 19.48 -4.61 -13.51
C THR A 173 19.24 -5.98 -12.87
N VAL A 174 20.22 -6.89 -12.94
CA VAL A 174 20.20 -8.17 -12.21
C VAL A 174 20.00 -7.91 -10.72
N ARG A 175 20.80 -7.02 -10.13
CA ARG A 175 20.69 -6.64 -8.71
C ARG A 175 19.31 -6.09 -8.36
N MET A 176 18.74 -5.22 -9.19
CA MET A 176 17.38 -4.71 -9.01
C MET A 176 16.33 -5.83 -8.97
N THR A 177 16.45 -6.83 -9.86
CA THR A 177 15.52 -7.97 -9.89
C THR A 177 15.76 -9.05 -8.83
N GLN A 178 16.84 -8.98 -8.03
CA GLN A 178 17.13 -10.01 -7.01
C GLN A 178 16.01 -10.15 -5.97
N SER A 179 15.40 -9.02 -5.59
CA SER A 179 14.28 -9.00 -4.64
C SER A 179 12.93 -9.41 -5.25
N TRP A 180 12.89 -9.62 -6.57
CA TRP A 180 11.63 -9.92 -7.25
C TRP A 180 11.16 -11.33 -6.94
N HIS A 181 9.88 -11.42 -6.62
CA HIS A 181 9.14 -12.66 -6.46
C HIS A 181 7.72 -12.50 -7.01
N LEU A 182 7.13 -13.61 -7.41
CA LEU A 182 5.73 -13.67 -7.83
C LEU A 182 4.91 -14.36 -6.74
N LEU A 183 3.81 -13.73 -6.35
CA LEU A 183 2.81 -14.32 -5.46
C LEU A 183 1.59 -14.76 -6.28
N TYR A 184 1.17 -16.01 -6.10
CA TYR A 184 -0.13 -16.46 -6.57
C TYR A 184 -1.21 -15.99 -5.60
N ILE A 185 -2.25 -15.35 -6.14
CA ILE A 185 -3.36 -14.84 -5.36
C ILE A 185 -4.68 -15.26 -6.00
N GLU A 186 -5.49 -15.97 -5.22
CA GLU A 186 -6.89 -16.16 -5.54
C GLU A 186 -7.65 -14.88 -5.21
N THR A 187 -8.25 -14.26 -6.22
CA THR A 187 -9.16 -13.13 -6.05
C THR A 187 -10.59 -13.56 -6.34
N LYS A 188 -11.57 -12.78 -5.88
CA LYS A 188 -12.99 -12.97 -6.19
C LYS A 188 -13.45 -11.70 -6.90
N ASN A 189 -13.99 -11.86 -8.10
CA ASN A 189 -14.61 -10.73 -8.79
C ASN A 189 -15.99 -10.42 -8.16
N LEU A 190 -16.66 -9.38 -8.64
CA LEU A 190 -17.99 -8.96 -8.14
C LEU A 190 -19.06 -10.05 -8.25
N ASN A 191 -18.89 -11.01 -9.15
CA ASN A 191 -19.79 -12.14 -9.35
C ASN A 191 -19.38 -13.37 -8.54
N ASN A 192 -18.43 -13.21 -7.60
CA ASN A 192 -17.85 -14.29 -6.79
C ASN A 192 -17.12 -15.37 -7.62
N ASN A 193 -16.81 -15.09 -8.89
CA ASN A 193 -15.96 -15.97 -9.68
C ASN A 193 -14.51 -15.76 -9.28
N LYS A 194 -13.75 -16.86 -9.23
CA LYS A 194 -12.31 -16.83 -8.97
C LYS A 194 -11.60 -16.07 -10.08
N GLY A 195 -10.95 -14.97 -9.75
CA GLY A 195 -9.96 -14.30 -10.59
C GLY A 195 -8.58 -14.68 -10.10
N LEU A 196 -7.77 -15.35 -10.91
CA LEU A 196 -6.43 -15.77 -10.51
C LEU A 196 -5.42 -14.72 -10.94
N VAL A 197 -4.58 -14.28 -10.02
CA VAL A 197 -3.58 -13.24 -10.27
C VAL A 197 -2.20 -13.71 -9.85
N PHE A 198 -1.20 -13.46 -10.69
CA PHE A 198 0.20 -13.39 -10.26
C PHE A 198 0.56 -11.95 -9.94
N MET A 199 1.06 -11.71 -8.75
CA MET A 199 1.48 -10.39 -8.33
C MET A 199 2.99 -10.33 -8.21
N LEU A 200 3.60 -9.46 -9.00
CA LEU A 200 5.01 -9.18 -8.95
C LEU A 200 5.30 -8.17 -7.87
N MET A 201 6.16 -8.58 -6.94
CA MET A 201 6.65 -7.78 -5.85
C MET A 201 8.16 -7.66 -5.91
N GLY A 202 8.70 -6.53 -5.44
CA GLY A 202 10.13 -6.30 -5.32
C GLY A 202 10.44 -5.12 -4.40
N LYS A 203 11.61 -5.15 -3.78
CA LYS A 203 12.10 -4.05 -2.96
C LYS A 203 12.38 -2.83 -3.85
N PRO A 204 11.87 -1.64 -3.51
CA PRO A 204 12.24 -0.41 -4.21
C PRO A 204 13.75 -0.18 -4.19
N ILE A 205 14.32 0.20 -5.34
CA ILE A 205 15.75 0.53 -5.47
C ILE A 205 16.04 2.02 -5.28
N THR A 206 15.03 2.83 -4.97
CA THR A 206 15.13 4.27 -4.78
C THR A 206 14.15 4.71 -3.70
N ASP A 207 14.44 5.82 -3.04
CA ASP A 207 13.51 6.52 -2.13
C ASP A 207 12.75 7.64 -2.86
N ASN A 208 13.08 7.91 -4.13
CA ASN A 208 12.43 8.94 -4.92
C ASN A 208 11.17 8.41 -5.60
N LEU A 209 10.01 8.98 -5.24
CA LEU A 209 8.71 8.56 -5.75
C LEU A 209 8.60 8.63 -7.28
N ASN A 210 9.13 9.68 -7.91
CA ASN A 210 9.04 9.85 -9.36
C ASN A 210 9.85 8.78 -10.10
N PHE A 211 11.07 8.47 -9.60
CA PHE A 211 11.87 7.39 -10.17
C PHE A 211 11.24 6.03 -9.95
N HIS A 212 10.66 5.78 -8.77
CA HIS A 212 9.96 4.54 -8.49
C HIS A 212 8.74 4.36 -9.41
N GLN A 213 7.92 5.40 -9.59
CA GLN A 213 6.78 5.36 -10.51
C GLN A 213 7.22 5.15 -11.97
N ALA A 214 8.28 5.83 -12.41
CA ALA A 214 8.82 5.64 -13.75
C ALA A 214 9.31 4.20 -13.96
N LEU A 215 10.00 3.63 -12.96
CA LEU A 215 10.49 2.26 -12.99
C LEU A 215 9.32 1.26 -13.07
N THR A 216 8.34 1.38 -12.17
CA THR A 216 7.15 0.52 -12.13
C THR A 216 6.36 0.61 -13.42
N ALA A 217 6.12 1.82 -13.95
CA ALA A 217 5.42 2.00 -15.22
C ALA A 217 6.17 1.38 -16.41
N HIS A 218 7.50 1.34 -16.35
CA HIS A 218 8.31 0.70 -17.39
C HIS A 218 8.22 -0.82 -17.31
N ILE A 219 8.34 -1.40 -16.11
CA ILE A 219 8.21 -2.84 -15.88
C ILE A 219 6.83 -3.34 -16.32
N GLN A 220 5.77 -2.59 -16.05
CA GLN A 220 4.40 -2.92 -16.46
C GLN A 220 4.19 -2.92 -17.99
N ARG A 221 5.10 -2.32 -18.77
CA ARG A 221 5.04 -2.30 -20.24
C ARG A 221 5.90 -3.39 -20.87
N LEU A 222 6.70 -4.11 -20.08
CA LEU A 222 7.46 -5.23 -20.59
C LEU A 222 6.49 -6.26 -21.17
N ARG A 223 6.71 -6.63 -22.43
CA ARG A 223 5.95 -7.69 -23.08
C ARG A 223 6.53 -9.02 -22.61
N VAL A 224 5.89 -9.64 -21.63
CA VAL A 224 6.36 -10.89 -21.03
C VAL A 224 5.26 -11.94 -21.08
N CYS A 225 5.52 -13.01 -21.82
CA CYS A 225 4.66 -14.19 -21.90
C CYS A 225 3.20 -13.90 -22.35
N LEU A 226 2.33 -14.89 -22.18
CA LEU A 226 0.87 -14.80 -22.35
C LEU A 226 0.18 -14.18 -21.12
N LEU A 227 0.90 -13.35 -20.35
CA LEU A 227 0.37 -12.67 -19.17
C LEU A 227 -0.23 -11.33 -19.60
N ASN A 228 -1.50 -11.13 -19.25
CA ASN A 228 -2.14 -9.83 -19.42
C ASN A 228 -2.00 -9.03 -18.14
N MET A 229 -1.59 -7.78 -18.26
CA MET A 229 -1.58 -6.84 -17.16
C MET A 229 -3.01 -6.65 -16.61
N ASP A 230 -3.14 -6.68 -15.29
CA ASP A 230 -4.38 -6.40 -14.59
C ASP A 230 -4.18 -5.32 -13.52
N LYS A 231 -5.29 -4.84 -12.96
CA LYS A 231 -5.29 -3.91 -11.84
C LYS A 231 -4.74 -4.60 -10.60
N ILE A 232 -3.91 -3.87 -9.86
CA ILE A 232 -3.48 -4.30 -8.52
C ILE A 232 -4.73 -4.37 -7.63
N ILE A 233 -5.02 -5.56 -7.12
CA ILE A 233 -6.14 -5.82 -6.22
C ILE A 233 -5.63 -5.66 -4.79
N GLY A 234 -5.96 -4.54 -4.17
CA GLY A 234 -5.69 -4.30 -2.75
C GLY A 234 -6.84 -4.74 -1.86
N CYS A 235 -6.53 -4.97 -0.59
CA CYS A 235 -7.50 -5.23 0.45
C CYS A 235 -8.20 -3.93 0.87
N ASP A 236 -9.51 -3.91 0.82
CA ASP A 236 -10.29 -2.77 1.29
C ASP A 236 -10.23 -2.59 2.81
N TRP A 237 -9.93 -3.66 3.57
CA TRP A 237 -9.98 -3.68 5.03
C TRP A 237 -8.68 -3.16 5.66
N CYS A 238 -7.54 -3.77 5.33
CA CYS A 238 -6.25 -3.36 5.89
C CYS A 238 -5.43 -2.46 4.94
N LYS A 239 -5.94 -2.19 3.73
CA LYS A 239 -5.28 -1.40 2.67
C LYS A 239 -3.96 -1.97 2.17
N ASN A 240 -3.62 -3.20 2.54
CA ASN A 240 -2.48 -3.91 2.00
C ASN A 240 -2.76 -4.30 0.54
N GLN A 241 -1.78 -4.07 -0.34
CA GLN A 241 -1.87 -4.44 -1.75
C GLN A 241 -1.61 -5.94 -1.99
N ASN A 242 -1.16 -6.66 -0.95
CA ASN A 242 -0.64 -8.01 -1.12
C ASN A 242 -1.70 -9.12 -1.09
N HIS A 243 -2.96 -8.78 -0.87
CA HIS A 243 -4.05 -9.74 -0.82
C HIS A 243 -5.40 -9.05 -1.06
N PRO A 244 -6.43 -9.79 -1.49
CA PRO A 244 -7.77 -9.25 -1.63
C PRO A 244 -8.49 -9.15 -0.28
N SER A 245 -9.60 -8.42 -0.26
CA SER A 245 -10.42 -8.18 0.95
C SER A 245 -10.93 -9.46 1.61
N HIS A 246 -11.34 -10.46 0.84
CA HIS A 246 -11.89 -11.72 1.38
C HIS A 246 -10.83 -12.68 1.94
N ALA A 247 -9.56 -12.46 1.62
CA ALA A 247 -8.42 -13.22 2.16
C ALA A 247 -7.61 -12.35 3.12
N CYS A 248 -8.24 -11.33 3.71
CA CYS A 248 -7.58 -10.47 4.67
C CYS A 248 -7.19 -11.27 5.91
N PRO A 249 -5.90 -11.26 6.31
CA PRO A 249 -5.45 -11.97 7.51
C PRO A 249 -5.95 -11.29 8.80
N PHE A 250 -6.37 -10.02 8.71
CA PHE A 250 -6.99 -9.33 9.83
C PHE A 250 -8.45 -9.77 9.98
N PRO A 251 -8.89 -10.11 11.20
CA PRO A 251 -10.26 -10.52 11.46
C PRO A 251 -11.24 -9.40 11.10
N GLY A 252 -12.41 -9.79 10.57
CA GLY A 252 -13.52 -8.87 10.41
C GLY A 252 -13.98 -8.35 11.78
N VAL A 253 -14.25 -7.05 11.89
CA VAL A 253 -14.64 -6.38 13.16
C VAL A 253 -16.13 -6.63 13.47
N ASP A 254 -16.69 -7.73 12.96
CA ASP A 254 -18.09 -8.09 13.18
C ASP A 254 -18.21 -8.60 14.63
N SER A 255 -18.36 -7.64 15.55
CA SER A 255 -18.83 -7.70 16.94
C SER A 255 -17.98 -8.37 18.04
N ALA A 256 -16.92 -9.14 17.75
CA ALA A 256 -16.20 -9.90 18.79
C ALA A 256 -14.67 -9.74 18.83
N TRP A 257 -14.09 -8.80 18.07
CA TRP A 257 -12.63 -8.65 18.05
C TRP A 257 -12.12 -7.73 19.17
N TYR A 258 -11.45 -8.31 20.16
CA TYR A 258 -10.85 -7.61 21.31
C TYR A 258 -9.37 -7.22 21.11
N GLY A 259 -8.83 -7.39 19.89
CA GLY A 259 -7.42 -7.13 19.57
C GLY A 259 -6.60 -8.41 19.38
N LEU A 260 -5.28 -8.25 19.17
CA LEU A 260 -4.32 -9.35 19.28
C LEU A 260 -4.14 -9.63 20.78
N THR A 261 -4.63 -10.77 21.25
CA THR A 261 -4.23 -11.35 22.55
C THR A 261 -2.86 -11.97 22.43
#